data_AF-A0A7K2NZ77-F1
#
_entry.id   AF-A0A7K2NZ77-F1
#
_cell.length_a   1.000
_cell.length_b   1.000
_cell.length_c   1.000
_cell.angle_alpha   90.00
_cell.angle_beta   90.00
_cell.angle_gamma   90.00
#
_symmetry.space_group_name_H-M   'P 1'
#
loop_
_entity.id
_entity.type
_entity.pdbx_description
1 polymer ?
#
loop_
_entity_poly.entity_id
_entity_poly.type
_entity_poly.pdbx_seq_one_letter_code
_entity_poly.pdbx_strand_id
1 'polypeptide(L)'
;MLLKTFGWSFAVTALGLVAAVFYGGWTAFGIVAILSIMEISLSFDNAVVNAGILKKMNAFWQKIFLTIGILIAVFGMRLVFPVVIVAISAQLGPIEAVDLALTDKDRYQELVTDAHPSIAAFGGMFLLMIFLDFIFEDRDIKWLAWLERPLAKLGKVDMLSVCIALVVLLVSAITFGAHAHQHGGAHADKAETVLLAG
;
A
#
# COMPACT_ATOMS: atom_id res chain seq x y z
N MET A 1 8.14 -33.72 8.42
CA MET A 1 7.11 -33.13 7.55
C MET A 1 7.32 -31.64 7.35
N LEU A 2 7.56 -30.86 8.42
CA LEU A 2 7.80 -29.41 8.38
C LEU A 2 8.98 -28.99 7.47
N LEU A 3 10.15 -29.64 7.62
CA LEU A 3 11.33 -29.36 6.78
C LEU A 3 11.19 -29.78 5.31
N LYS A 4 10.31 -30.75 4.99
CA LYS A 4 10.06 -31.17 3.61
C LYS A 4 9.12 -30.20 2.87
N THR A 5 8.20 -29.56 3.59
CA THR A 5 7.26 -28.59 3.01
C THR A 5 7.82 -27.17 3.00
N PHE A 6 8.47 -26.75 4.09
CA PHE A 6 8.99 -25.39 4.27
C PHE A 6 10.50 -25.25 4.04
N GLY A 7 11.20 -26.34 3.69
CA GLY A 7 12.66 -26.32 3.54
C GLY A 7 13.15 -25.25 2.57
N TRP A 8 12.43 -25.04 1.46
CA TRP A 8 12.75 -23.99 0.51
C TRP A 8 12.53 -22.59 1.09
N SER A 9 11.44 -22.38 1.83
CA SER A 9 11.17 -21.11 2.51
C SER A 9 12.25 -20.77 3.54
N PHE A 10 12.64 -21.73 4.38
CA PHE A 10 13.72 -21.54 5.35
C PHE A 10 15.07 -21.27 4.68
N ALA A 11 15.37 -21.94 3.58
CA ALA A 11 16.59 -21.69 2.82
C ALA A 11 16.62 -20.26 2.25
N VAL A 12 15.52 -19.79 1.66
CA VAL A 12 15.41 -18.42 1.13
C VAL A 12 15.52 -17.39 2.27
N THR A 13 14.86 -17.61 3.41
CA THR A 13 15.00 -16.71 4.58
C THR A 13 16.43 -16.68 5.10
N ALA A 14 17.09 -17.84 5.22
CA ALA A 14 18.48 -17.91 5.67
C ALA A 14 19.42 -17.19 4.70
N LEU A 15 19.24 -17.38 3.38
CA LEU A 15 20.01 -16.66 2.36
C LEU A 15 19.81 -15.15 2.45
N GLY A 16 18.57 -14.68 2.65
CA GLY A 16 18.28 -13.25 2.83
C GLY A 16 18.93 -12.67 4.08
N LEU A 17 18.91 -13.39 5.20
CA LEU A 17 19.56 -12.97 6.44
C LEU A 17 21.09 -12.93 6.31
N VAL A 18 21.68 -13.91 5.62
CA VAL A 18 23.12 -13.93 5.34
C VAL A 18 23.50 -12.77 4.42
N ALA A 19 22.72 -12.49 3.39
CA ALA A 19 22.93 -11.34 2.51
C ALA A 19 22.87 -10.01 3.29
N ALA A 20 21.97 -9.89 4.27
CA ALA A 20 21.88 -8.71 5.14
C ALA A 20 23.17 -8.50 5.95
N VAL A 21 23.77 -9.57 6.49
CA VAL A 21 25.05 -9.50 7.20
C VAL A 21 26.16 -9.01 6.26
N PHE A 22 26.23 -9.50 5.03
CA PHE A 22 27.23 -9.07 4.06
C PHE A 22 27.07 -7.61 3.63
N TYR A 23 25.84 -7.11 3.55
CA TYR A 23 25.57 -5.76 3.04
C TYR A 23 25.66 -4.67 4.11
N GLY A 24 25.27 -4.97 5.36
CA GLY A 24 25.20 -3.96 6.43
C GLY A 24 25.55 -4.48 7.82
N GLY A 25 26.21 -5.64 7.92
CA GLY A 25 26.68 -6.21 9.18
C GLY A 25 25.55 -6.68 10.11
N TRP A 26 25.87 -6.77 11.40
CA TRP A 26 24.97 -7.30 12.43
C TRP A 26 23.74 -6.42 12.68
N THR A 27 23.85 -5.10 12.45
CA THR A 27 22.72 -4.17 12.56
C THR A 27 21.69 -4.41 11.46
N ALA A 28 22.12 -4.55 10.21
CA ALA A 28 21.25 -4.90 9.10
C ALA A 28 20.59 -6.28 9.29
N PHE A 29 21.33 -7.27 9.82
CA PHE A 29 20.75 -8.56 10.20
C PHE A 29 19.60 -8.41 11.20
N GLY A 30 19.79 -7.64 12.28
CA GLY A 30 18.76 -7.41 13.29
C GLY A 30 17.51 -6.75 12.69
N ILE A 31 17.69 -5.71 11.87
CA ILE A 31 16.60 -5.01 11.20
C ILE A 31 15.85 -5.95 10.25
N VAL A 32 16.56 -6.65 9.37
CA VAL A 32 15.95 -7.57 8.40
C VAL A 32 15.25 -8.73 9.10
N ALA A 33 15.80 -9.25 10.19
CA ALA A 33 15.16 -10.31 10.97
C ALA A 33 13.83 -9.84 11.60
N ILE A 34 13.83 -8.67 12.24
CA ILE A 34 12.62 -8.08 12.82
C ILE A 34 11.57 -7.81 11.74
N LEU A 35 11.96 -7.15 10.64
CA LEU A 35 11.08 -6.87 9.52
C LEU A 35 10.54 -8.17 8.89
N SER A 36 11.35 -9.22 8.79
CA SER A 36 10.90 -10.52 8.28
C SER A 36 9.82 -11.14 9.16
N ILE A 37 10.00 -11.12 10.48
CA ILE A 37 8.99 -11.65 11.42
C ILE A 37 7.70 -10.84 11.33
N MET A 38 7.81 -9.51 11.30
CA MET A 38 6.67 -8.60 11.16
C MET A 38 5.92 -8.86 9.84
N GLU A 39 6.63 -8.93 8.72
CA GLU A 39 6.04 -9.12 7.40
C GLU A 39 5.36 -10.48 7.27
N ILE A 40 5.97 -11.53 7.81
CA ILE A 40 5.38 -12.87 7.84
C ILE A 40 4.08 -12.86 8.65
N SER A 41 4.09 -12.22 9.83
CA SER A 41 2.92 -12.15 10.71
C SER A 41 1.75 -11.42 10.04
N LEU A 42 2.00 -10.24 9.46
CA LEU A 42 0.97 -9.47 8.75
C LEU A 42 0.50 -10.17 7.46
N SER A 43 1.39 -10.89 6.77
CA SER A 43 1.03 -11.66 5.58
C SER A 43 0.18 -12.88 5.90
N PHE A 44 0.28 -13.46 7.11
CA PHE A 44 -0.54 -14.60 7.52
C PHE A 44 -2.02 -14.25 7.62
N ASP A 45 -2.37 -13.11 8.24
CA ASP A 45 -3.75 -12.66 8.37
C ASP A 45 -4.41 -12.50 6.99
N ASN A 46 -3.69 -11.89 6.06
CA ASN A 46 -4.11 -11.74 4.67
C ASN A 46 -4.22 -13.09 3.94
N ALA A 47 -3.30 -14.03 4.18
CA ALA A 47 -3.32 -15.35 3.56
C ALA A 47 -4.53 -16.19 4.00
N VAL A 48 -4.93 -16.09 5.28
CA VAL A 48 -6.08 -16.86 5.81
C VAL A 48 -7.39 -16.41 5.16
N VAL A 49 -7.62 -15.10 5.05
CA VAL A 49 -8.82 -14.56 4.39
C VAL A 49 -8.82 -14.94 2.91
N ASN A 50 -7.69 -14.77 2.22
CA ASN A 50 -7.56 -15.11 0.80
C ASN A 50 -7.76 -16.62 0.55
N ALA A 51 -7.30 -17.49 1.44
CA ALA A 51 -7.52 -18.94 1.32
C ALA A 51 -9.03 -19.30 1.33
N GLY A 52 -9.84 -18.55 2.10
CA GLY A 52 -11.30 -18.72 2.11
C GLY A 52 -11.94 -18.39 0.76
N ILE A 53 -11.45 -17.34 0.08
CA ILE A 53 -11.90 -16.93 -1.25
C ILE A 53 -11.41 -17.95 -2.30
N LEU A 54 -10.15 -18.40 -2.23
CA LEU A 54 -9.56 -19.34 -3.18
C LEU A 54 -10.32 -20.66 -3.29
N LYS A 55 -10.89 -21.15 -2.18
CA LYS A 55 -11.70 -22.38 -2.17
C LYS A 55 -12.97 -22.28 -3.02
N LYS A 56 -13.45 -21.07 -3.30
CA LYS A 56 -14.64 -20.81 -4.11
C LYS A 56 -14.31 -20.60 -5.59
N MET A 57 -13.02 -20.52 -5.95
CA MET A 57 -12.57 -20.27 -7.32
C MET A 57 -12.39 -21.58 -8.09
N ASN A 58 -12.47 -21.51 -9.42
CA ASN A 58 -12.09 -22.65 -10.25
C ASN A 58 -10.57 -22.87 -10.25
N ALA A 59 -10.13 -24.05 -10.68
CA ALA A 59 -8.72 -24.43 -10.66
C ALA A 59 -7.82 -23.51 -11.52
N PHE A 60 -8.36 -22.94 -12.60
CA PHE A 60 -7.62 -22.02 -13.48
C PHE A 60 -7.27 -20.71 -12.77
N TRP A 61 -8.28 -20.05 -12.19
CA TRP A 61 -8.10 -18.79 -11.47
C TRP A 61 -7.32 -18.97 -10.16
N GLN A 62 -7.53 -20.10 -9.46
CA GLN A 62 -6.72 -20.44 -8.29
C GLN A 62 -5.23 -20.52 -8.65
N LYS A 63 -4.90 -21.13 -9.80
CA LYS A 63 -3.51 -21.26 -10.25
C LYS A 63 -2.90 -19.91 -10.63
N ILE A 64 -3.65 -19.06 -11.34
CA ILE A 64 -3.19 -17.70 -11.70
C ILE A 64 -2.95 -16.87 -10.44
N PHE A 65 -3.89 -16.89 -9.49
CA PHE A 65 -3.77 -16.13 -8.26
C PHE A 65 -2.52 -16.57 -7.47
N LEU A 66 -2.30 -17.88 -7.31
CA LEU A 66 -1.16 -18.41 -6.56
C LEU A 66 0.19 -18.21 -7.25
N THR A 67 0.22 -18.00 -8.57
CA THR A 67 1.46 -17.84 -9.33
C THR A 67 1.75 -16.37 -9.61
N ILE A 68 0.95 -15.75 -10.45
CA ILE A 68 1.14 -14.37 -10.91
C ILE A 68 0.57 -13.39 -9.88
N GLY A 69 -0.59 -13.69 -9.31
CA GLY A 69 -1.25 -12.81 -8.35
C GLY A 69 -0.38 -12.52 -7.13
N ILE A 70 0.13 -13.57 -6.46
CA ILE A 70 1.05 -13.42 -5.32
C ILE A 70 2.35 -12.74 -5.75
N LEU A 71 2.90 -13.05 -6.93
CA LEU A 71 4.13 -12.42 -7.41
C LEU A 71 3.96 -10.91 -7.59
N ILE A 72 2.87 -10.46 -8.22
CA ILE A 72 2.56 -9.03 -8.38
C ILE A 72 2.25 -8.40 -7.01
N ALA A 73 1.48 -9.06 -6.15
CA ALA A 73 1.13 -8.52 -4.83
C ALA A 73 2.37 -8.34 -3.93
N VAL A 74 3.33 -9.26 -3.99
CA VAL A 74 4.53 -9.22 -3.16
C VAL A 74 5.63 -8.36 -3.80
N PHE A 75 6.01 -8.62 -5.04
CA PHE A 75 7.13 -7.90 -5.68
C PHE A 75 6.67 -6.64 -6.40
N GLY A 76 5.53 -6.69 -7.07
CA GLY A 76 4.96 -5.53 -7.75
C GLY A 76 4.67 -4.40 -6.77
N MET A 77 3.89 -4.67 -5.72
CA MET A 77 3.51 -3.63 -4.75
C MET A 77 4.65 -3.21 -3.80
N ARG A 78 5.58 -4.10 -3.45
CA ARG A 78 6.64 -3.76 -2.47
C ARG A 78 7.93 -3.26 -3.10
N LEU A 79 8.31 -3.75 -4.29
CA LEU A 79 9.59 -3.41 -4.92
C LEU A 79 9.39 -2.50 -6.13
N VAL A 80 8.53 -2.89 -7.07
CA VAL A 80 8.35 -2.14 -8.32
C VAL A 80 7.58 -0.84 -8.09
N PHE A 81 6.50 -0.89 -7.32
CA PHE A 81 5.59 0.24 -7.12
C PHE A 81 6.27 1.45 -6.47
N PRO A 82 7.08 1.34 -5.38
CA PRO A 82 7.80 2.47 -4.84
C PRO A 82 8.76 3.12 -5.83
N VAL A 83 9.51 2.30 -6.60
CA VAL A 83 10.47 2.80 -7.60
C VAL A 83 9.75 3.55 -8.73
N VAL A 84 8.63 3.00 -9.22
CA VAL A 84 7.82 3.65 -10.27
C VAL A 84 7.26 4.98 -9.78
N ILE A 85 6.77 5.04 -8.54
CA ILE A 85 6.27 6.30 -7.99
C ILE A 85 7.38 7.34 -7.86
N VAL A 86 8.56 6.96 -7.37
CA VAL A 86 9.70 7.87 -7.30
C VAL A 86 10.08 8.36 -8.69
N ALA A 87 10.14 7.47 -9.69
CA ALA A 87 10.44 7.85 -11.07
C ALA A 87 9.44 8.88 -11.62
N ILE A 88 8.14 8.68 -11.38
CA ILE A 88 7.09 9.61 -11.85
C ILE A 88 7.13 10.93 -11.06
N SER A 89 7.21 10.85 -9.72
CA SER A 89 7.17 12.02 -8.83
C SER A 89 8.41 12.91 -9.00
N ALA A 90 9.58 12.32 -9.22
CA ALA A 90 10.84 13.02 -9.43
C ALA A 90 11.12 13.34 -10.92
N GLN A 91 10.21 12.94 -11.83
CA GLN A 91 10.40 13.05 -13.29
C GLN A 91 11.72 12.44 -13.79
N LEU A 92 12.17 11.37 -13.13
CA LEU A 92 13.39 10.63 -13.46
C LEU A 92 13.05 9.40 -14.32
N GLY A 93 13.99 8.96 -15.16
CA GLY A 93 13.86 7.69 -15.85
C GLY A 93 13.79 6.51 -14.86
N PRO A 94 13.05 5.41 -15.13
CA PRO A 94 12.97 4.27 -14.23
C PRO A 94 14.33 3.64 -13.89
N ILE A 95 15.25 3.68 -14.85
CA ILE A 95 16.62 3.16 -14.69
C ILE A 95 17.44 4.07 -13.77
N GLU A 96 17.28 5.40 -13.91
CA GLU A 96 17.94 6.39 -13.07
C GLU A 96 17.42 6.33 -11.64
N ALA A 97 16.13 6.06 -11.43
CA ALA A 97 15.56 5.87 -10.10
C ALA A 97 16.14 4.64 -9.38
N VAL A 98 16.38 3.55 -10.11
CA VAL A 98 17.05 2.35 -9.56
C VAL A 98 18.53 2.64 -9.26
N ASP A 99 19.23 3.32 -10.16
CA ASP A 99 20.63 3.69 -9.95
C ASP A 99 20.80 4.64 -8.75
N LEU A 100 19.90 5.62 -8.61
CA LEU A 100 19.84 6.51 -7.47
C LEU A 100 19.57 5.75 -6.17
N ALA A 101 18.65 4.79 -6.16
CA ALA A 101 18.36 3.96 -4.99
C ALA A 101 19.59 3.16 -4.50
N LEU A 102 20.50 2.80 -5.41
CA LEU A 102 21.70 2.04 -5.11
C LEU A 102 22.90 2.94 -4.77
N THR A 103 22.99 4.11 -5.38
CA THR A 103 24.16 5.00 -5.33
C THR A 103 24.01 6.12 -4.28
N ASP A 104 22.81 6.68 -4.11
CA ASP A 104 22.55 7.82 -3.20
C ASP A 104 21.26 7.61 -2.38
N LYS A 105 21.44 6.97 -1.23
CA LYS A 105 20.35 6.57 -0.34
C LYS A 105 19.63 7.75 0.29
N ASP A 106 20.36 8.81 0.63
CA ASP A 106 19.78 9.99 1.29
C ASP A 106 18.88 10.74 0.31
N ARG A 107 19.37 10.93 -0.93
CA ARG A 107 18.57 11.55 -1.98
C ARG A 107 17.34 10.73 -2.37
N TYR A 108 17.48 9.41 -2.43
CA TYR A 108 16.34 8.52 -2.67
C TYR A 108 15.31 8.60 -1.53
N GLN A 109 15.75 8.65 -0.27
CA GLN A 109 14.86 8.80 0.89
C GLN A 109 14.09 10.13 0.86
N GLU A 110 14.73 11.23 0.46
CA GLU A 110 14.07 12.53 0.26
C GLU A 110 12.95 12.42 -0.77
N LEU A 111 13.24 11.85 -1.95
CA LEU A 111 12.27 11.73 -3.03
C LEU A 111 11.10 10.80 -2.67
N VAL A 112 11.36 9.70 -1.94
CA VAL A 112 10.30 8.81 -1.45
C VAL A 112 9.42 9.52 -0.42
N THR A 113 10.03 10.26 0.52
CA THR A 113 9.29 11.02 1.54
C THR A 113 8.42 12.10 0.90
N ASP A 114 8.93 12.77 -0.13
CA ASP A 114 8.19 13.78 -0.88
C ASP A 114 7.01 13.21 -1.68
N ALA A 115 7.10 11.96 -2.12
CA ALA A 115 6.01 11.26 -2.80
C ALA A 115 4.96 10.68 -1.83
N HIS A 116 5.28 10.52 -0.54
CA HIS A 116 4.40 9.91 0.46
C HIS A 116 3.01 10.58 0.56
N PRO A 117 2.87 11.93 0.55
CA PRO A 117 1.56 12.58 0.57
C PRO A 117 0.65 12.17 -0.60
N SER A 118 1.19 12.03 -1.80
CA SER A 118 0.44 11.60 -3.00
C SER A 118 -0.05 10.17 -2.86
N ILE A 119 0.83 9.27 -2.39
CA ILE A 119 0.49 7.85 -2.16
C ILE A 119 -0.61 7.73 -1.11
N ALA A 120 -0.49 8.49 -0.01
CA ALA A 120 -1.45 8.51 1.07
C ALA A 120 -2.80 9.07 0.61
N ALA A 121 -2.81 10.12 -0.23
CA ALA A 121 -4.03 10.69 -0.80
C ALA A 121 -4.74 9.67 -1.71
N PHE A 122 -4.01 9.05 -2.64
CA PHE A 122 -4.56 8.03 -3.54
C PHE A 122 -5.16 6.84 -2.77
N GLY A 123 -4.37 6.24 -1.85
CA GLY A 123 -4.83 5.12 -1.05
C GLY A 123 -5.98 5.48 -0.10
N GLY A 124 -5.92 6.68 0.49
CA GLY A 124 -6.97 7.21 1.35
C GLY A 124 -8.28 7.44 0.61
N MET A 125 -8.23 8.00 -0.60
CA MET A 125 -9.40 8.20 -1.46
C MET A 125 -10.02 6.87 -1.90
N PHE A 126 -9.20 5.91 -2.32
CA PHE A 126 -9.67 4.57 -2.67
C PHE A 126 -10.41 3.88 -1.50
N LEU A 127 -9.80 3.90 -0.30
CA LEU A 127 -10.42 3.31 0.89
C LEU A 127 -11.67 4.08 1.33
N LEU A 128 -11.67 5.41 1.21
CA LEU A 128 -12.83 6.25 1.51
C LEU A 128 -14.00 5.94 0.58
N MET A 129 -13.75 5.79 -0.72
CA MET A 129 -14.80 5.43 -1.68
C MET A 129 -15.39 4.06 -1.36
N ILE A 130 -14.57 3.03 -1.16
CA ILE A 130 -15.06 1.69 -0.77
C ILE A 130 -15.85 1.75 0.53
N PHE A 131 -15.38 2.53 1.51
CA PHE A 131 -16.07 2.71 2.78
C PHE A 131 -17.43 3.41 2.62
N LEU A 132 -17.50 4.47 1.83
CA LEU A 132 -18.74 5.20 1.57
C LEU A 132 -19.73 4.35 0.78
N ASP A 133 -19.27 3.64 -0.25
CA ASP A 133 -20.07 2.69 -1.02
C ASP A 133 -20.62 1.59 -0.11
N PHE A 134 -19.77 1.04 0.77
CA PHE A 134 -20.21 0.11 1.80
C PHE A 134 -21.26 0.73 2.72
N ILE A 135 -21.08 1.95 3.23
CA ILE A 135 -22.05 2.56 4.16
C ILE A 135 -23.40 2.88 3.48
N PHE A 136 -23.39 3.21 2.19
CA PHE A 136 -24.59 3.56 1.44
C PHE A 136 -25.34 2.37 0.86
N GLU A 137 -24.71 1.20 0.79
CA GLU A 137 -25.35 -0.03 0.33
C GLU A 137 -26.42 -0.54 1.32
N ASP A 138 -27.60 -0.90 0.79
CA ASP A 138 -28.70 -1.44 1.60
C ASP A 138 -28.45 -2.92 1.92
N ARG A 139 -27.79 -3.16 3.06
CA ARG A 139 -27.48 -4.51 3.54
C ARG A 139 -28.56 -5.11 4.43
N ASP A 140 -28.66 -6.44 4.37
CA ASP A 140 -29.54 -7.24 5.24
C ASP A 140 -29.15 -7.18 6.72
N ILE A 141 -27.85 -7.12 7.02
CA ILE A 141 -27.32 -7.02 8.39
C ILE A 141 -26.84 -5.60 8.64
N LYS A 142 -27.61 -4.84 9.42
CA LYS A 142 -27.30 -3.46 9.83
C LYS A 142 -26.77 -3.45 11.25
N TRP A 143 -25.53 -2.98 11.46
CA TRP A 143 -24.92 -2.92 12.79
C TRP A 143 -25.44 -1.72 13.57
N LEU A 144 -25.53 -0.55 12.92
CA LEU A 144 -26.05 0.69 13.49
C LEU A 144 -27.30 1.15 12.72
N ALA A 145 -28.42 0.45 12.91
CA ALA A 145 -29.65 0.68 12.15
C ALA A 145 -30.20 2.12 12.19
N TRP A 146 -29.90 2.92 13.23
CA TRP A 146 -30.31 4.33 13.34
C TRP A 146 -29.51 5.28 12.43
N LEU A 147 -28.23 4.98 12.17
CA LEU A 147 -27.35 5.74 11.29
C LEU A 147 -27.42 5.21 9.85
N GLU A 148 -27.47 3.88 9.68
CA GLU A 148 -27.47 3.24 8.36
C GLU A 148 -28.80 3.43 7.59
N ARG A 149 -29.95 3.55 8.26
CA ARG A 149 -31.25 3.77 7.58
C ARG A 149 -31.37 5.11 6.84
N PRO A 150 -31.00 6.27 7.43
CA PRO A 150 -30.99 7.53 6.69
C PRO A 150 -29.89 7.59 5.63
N LEU A 151 -28.72 7.00 5.89
CA LEU A 151 -27.61 6.97 4.93
C LEU A 151 -27.91 6.06 3.73
N ALA A 152 -28.53 4.89 3.92
CA ALA A 152 -28.96 4.02 2.82
C ALA A 152 -30.03 4.67 1.92
N LYS A 153 -30.83 5.61 2.44
CA LYS A 153 -31.76 6.41 1.60
C LYS A 153 -31.02 7.43 0.73
N LEU A 154 -29.90 7.98 1.21
CA LEU A 154 -29.02 8.88 0.46
C LEU A 154 -28.16 8.12 -0.56
N GLY A 155 -27.87 6.84 -0.29
CA GLY A 155 -27.14 5.92 -1.16
C GLY A 155 -27.80 5.57 -2.50
N LYS A 156 -29.06 5.98 -2.75
CA LYS A 156 -29.72 5.81 -4.07
C LYS A 156 -29.10 6.65 -5.20
N VAL A 157 -28.19 7.57 -4.85
CA VAL A 157 -27.43 8.36 -5.80
C VAL A 157 -26.03 7.78 -5.82
N ASP A 158 -25.73 6.91 -6.79
CA ASP A 158 -24.42 6.25 -6.93
C ASP A 158 -23.24 7.24 -6.95
N MET A 159 -23.49 8.51 -7.31
CA MET A 159 -22.48 9.56 -7.39
C MET A 159 -22.24 10.32 -6.08
N LEU A 160 -22.98 10.01 -5.02
CA LEU A 160 -22.92 10.73 -3.74
C LEU A 160 -21.65 10.37 -2.94
N SER A 161 -21.18 9.12 -3.02
CA SER A 161 -19.89 8.70 -2.46
C SER A 161 -18.73 9.46 -3.12
N VAL A 162 -18.74 9.56 -4.45
CA VAL A 162 -17.75 10.32 -5.23
C VAL A 162 -17.76 11.80 -4.85
N CYS A 163 -18.92 12.45 -4.77
CA CYS A 163 -19.02 13.85 -4.36
C CYS A 163 -18.47 14.11 -2.95
N ILE A 164 -18.80 13.23 -1.99
CA ILE A 164 -18.28 13.36 -0.61
C ILE A 164 -16.77 13.13 -0.60
N ALA A 165 -16.27 12.12 -1.32
CA ALA A 165 -14.85 11.85 -1.41
C ALA A 165 -14.09 13.04 -1.99
N LEU A 166 -14.61 13.68 -3.05
CA LEU A 166 -14.01 14.88 -3.64
C LEU A 166 -14.04 16.09 -2.69
N VAL A 167 -15.12 16.28 -1.92
CA VAL A 167 -15.17 17.35 -0.91
C VAL A 167 -14.16 17.10 0.20
N VAL A 168 -14.05 15.86 0.68
CA VAL A 168 -13.05 15.47 1.68
C VAL A 168 -11.64 15.67 1.12
N LEU A 169 -11.37 15.27 -0.13
CA LEU A 169 -10.10 15.50 -0.80
C LEU A 169 -9.75 16.98 -0.86
N LEU A 170 -10.70 17.82 -1.30
CA LEU A 170 -10.51 19.26 -1.43
C LEU A 170 -10.22 19.91 -0.06
N VAL A 171 -11.00 19.56 0.95
CA VAL A 171 -10.78 20.05 2.32
C VAL A 171 -9.43 19.59 2.84
N SER A 172 -9.08 18.32 2.65
CA SER A 172 -7.80 17.77 3.07
C SER A 172 -6.62 18.40 2.35
N ALA A 173 -6.73 18.67 1.05
CA ALA A 173 -5.70 19.35 0.28
C ALA A 173 -5.47 20.79 0.78
N ILE A 174 -6.55 21.54 1.04
CA ILE A 174 -6.47 22.94 1.49
C ILE A 174 -5.98 23.04 2.95
N THR A 175 -6.38 22.12 3.82
CA THR A 175 -6.06 22.21 5.26
C THR A 175 -4.79 21.48 5.65
N PHE A 176 -4.55 20.28 5.10
CA PHE A 176 -3.39 19.45 5.44
C PHE A 176 -2.30 19.50 4.36
N GLY A 177 -2.69 19.57 3.08
CA GLY A 177 -1.75 19.70 1.95
C GLY A 177 -0.99 21.03 1.94
N ALA A 178 -1.66 22.14 2.29
CA ALA A 178 -1.04 23.46 2.40
C ALA A 178 -0.05 23.58 3.59
N HIS A 179 -0.11 22.66 4.55
CA HIS A 179 0.74 22.64 5.75
C HIS A 179 1.65 21.40 5.82
N ALA A 180 1.78 20.64 4.73
CA ALA A 180 2.61 19.44 4.70
C ALA A 180 4.09 19.80 4.89
N HIS A 181 4.73 19.16 5.88
CA HIS A 181 6.16 19.36 6.16
C HIS A 181 7.01 18.54 5.19
N GLN A 182 7.99 19.18 4.52
CA GLN A 182 9.08 18.47 3.86
C GLN A 182 10.26 18.21 4.83
N HIS A 183 11.10 17.24 4.50
CA HIS A 183 12.41 17.10 5.15
C HIS A 183 13.21 18.40 4.96
N GLY A 184 13.63 19.01 6.07
CA GLY A 184 14.33 20.32 6.08
C GLY A 184 13.60 21.44 6.83
N GLY A 185 12.38 21.21 7.33
CA GLY A 185 11.68 22.16 8.21
C GLY A 185 11.03 23.37 7.50
N ALA A 186 11.04 23.40 6.17
CA ALA A 186 10.28 24.36 5.38
C ALA A 186 8.90 23.78 5.01
N HIS A 187 7.85 24.56 5.25
CA HIS A 187 6.51 24.26 4.73
C HIS A 187 6.52 24.48 3.21
N ALA A 188 6.18 23.45 2.44
CA ALA A 188 5.93 23.56 1.01
C ALA A 188 4.46 23.25 0.76
N ASP A 189 3.78 24.08 -0.02
CA ASP A 189 2.41 23.83 -0.42
C ASP A 189 2.37 22.58 -1.32
N LYS A 190 1.77 21.50 -0.81
CA LYS A 190 1.55 20.25 -1.54
C LYS A 190 0.08 20.05 -1.90
N ALA A 191 -0.76 21.09 -1.77
CA ALA A 191 -2.17 21.01 -2.11
C ALA A 191 -2.39 20.58 -3.57
N GLU A 192 -1.60 21.12 -4.50
CA GLU A 192 -1.66 20.74 -5.93
C GLU A 192 -1.31 19.27 -6.14
N THR A 193 -0.29 18.77 -5.45
CA THR A 193 0.13 17.37 -5.52
C THR A 193 -0.96 16.41 -5.01
N VAL A 194 -1.64 16.77 -3.92
CA VAL A 194 -2.75 15.98 -3.37
C VAL A 194 -3.97 16.01 -4.30
N LEU A 195 -4.27 17.16 -4.90
CA LEU A 195 -5.39 17.33 -5.84
C LEU A 195 -5.17 16.57 -7.16
N LEU A 196 -3.93 16.50 -7.66
CA LEU A 196 -3.59 15.77 -8.89
C LEU A 196 -3.51 14.26 -8.70
N ALA A 197 -3.41 13.77 -7.45
CA ALA A 197 -3.24 12.35 -7.14
C ALA A 197 -4.55 11.61 -6.80
N GLY A 198 -5.61 12.34 -6.43
CA GLY A 198 -6.95 11.78 -6.16
C GLY A 198 -7.82 11.73 -7.40
#